data_AF-A0A7J5EGT0-F1
#
_entry.id   AF-A0A7J5EGT0-F1
#
_cell.length_a   1.000
_cell.length_b   1.000
_cell.length_c   1.000
_cell.angle_alpha   90.00
_cell.angle_beta   90.00
_cell.angle_gamma   90.00
#
_symmetry.space_group_name_H-M   'P 1'
#
loop_
_entity.id
_entity.type
_entity.pdbx_description
1 polymer ?
#
loop_
_entity_poly.entity_id
_entity_poly.type
_entity_poly.pdbx_seq_one_letter_code
_entity_poly.pdbx_strand_id
1 'polypeptide(L)'
;YVLLHINQALRLLPSVAKGGDTSRAERVGEHLTSALEGAERIRDITRGIRTFSRVDDRPHDALDVRAPLQAAIALIDHDLRHRAQLTRIDRGVPYVFADEGRLAQVFLNLLTNAVQALPEGKADAHHIRVSTSTDAEGRAVVEISDTGAGIAPHHLPHIFEPFFTTKAVGDGTGLGLSISHGIVRSLGGEIQVESALGEGTTFRVLLPPATRSQTHPGFRRPRVLLVADDPAMAETVRGALGADHDVTVSTSAPKAMELLSTADYDAVLCDLHMRSLHGRELYDRLRTSRPRLADRIVFLAGGNVTEDERAFLGTHRHLDKPVAREALRTALDRLERDGR
;
A
#
# COMPACT_ATOMS: atom_id res chain seq x y z
N TYR A 1 15.60 -7.09 -20.64
CA TYR A 1 16.31 -7.27 -21.92
C TYR A 1 17.73 -6.69 -21.86
N VAL A 2 17.91 -5.40 -21.55
CA VAL A 2 19.24 -4.77 -21.40
C VAL A 2 20.13 -5.48 -20.36
N LEU A 3 19.62 -5.75 -19.16
CA LEU A 3 20.35 -6.48 -18.09
C LEU A 3 20.80 -7.88 -18.51
N LEU A 4 20.01 -8.57 -19.34
CA LEU A 4 20.34 -9.91 -19.84
C LEU A 4 21.53 -9.84 -20.80
N HIS A 5 21.53 -8.86 -21.70
CA HIS A 5 22.61 -8.66 -22.67
C HIS A 5 23.91 -8.20 -22.02
N ILE A 6 23.87 -7.34 -21.01
CA ILE A 6 25.07 -6.93 -20.26
C ILE A 6 25.67 -8.13 -19.51
N ASN A 7 24.84 -8.94 -18.85
CA ASN A 7 25.29 -10.18 -18.20
C ASN A 7 25.89 -11.18 -19.19
N GLN A 8 25.28 -11.31 -20.37
CA GLN A 8 25.78 -12.21 -21.42
C GLN A 8 27.12 -11.73 -21.99
N ALA A 9 27.30 -10.41 -22.16
CA ALA A 9 28.57 -9.81 -22.56
C ALA A 9 29.67 -10.03 -21.52
N LEU A 10 29.36 -9.85 -20.22
CA LEU A 10 30.29 -10.13 -19.12
C LEU A 10 30.71 -11.61 -19.05
N ARG A 11 29.82 -12.55 -19.38
CA ARG A 11 30.15 -13.99 -19.44
C ARG A 11 31.06 -14.37 -20.60
N LEU A 12 31.00 -13.63 -21.70
CA LEU A 12 31.81 -13.88 -22.90
C LEU A 12 33.17 -13.17 -22.86
N LEU A 13 33.32 -12.13 -22.04
CA LEU A 13 34.58 -11.39 -21.88
C LEU A 13 35.81 -12.27 -21.56
N PRO A 14 35.74 -13.26 -20.64
CA PRO A 14 36.88 -14.13 -20.35
C PRO A 14 37.33 -15.00 -21.53
N SER A 15 36.42 -15.39 -22.43
CA SER A 15 36.79 -16.18 -23.62
C SER A 15 37.43 -15.33 -24.70
N VAL A 16 37.06 -14.05 -24.78
CA VAL A 16 37.69 -13.06 -25.68
C VAL A 16 39.07 -12.62 -25.16
N ALA A 17 39.24 -12.51 -23.84
CA ALA A 17 40.52 -12.19 -23.21
C ALA A 17 41.60 -13.26 -23.45
N LYS A 18 41.21 -14.53 -23.55
CA LYS A 18 42.13 -15.65 -23.84
C LYS A 18 42.75 -15.61 -25.25
N GLY A 19 42.26 -14.74 -26.15
CA GLY A 19 42.75 -14.61 -27.53
C GLY A 19 43.26 -13.20 -27.91
N GLY A 20 43.43 -12.28 -26.95
CA GLY A 20 43.77 -10.88 -27.23
C GLY A 20 44.41 -10.13 -26.06
N ASP A 21 44.41 -8.79 -26.14
CA ASP A 21 45.00 -7.87 -25.15
C ASP A 21 44.15 -7.82 -23.86
N THR A 22 44.61 -8.54 -22.84
CA THR A 22 43.95 -8.69 -21.54
C THR A 22 43.58 -7.36 -20.88
N SER A 23 44.41 -6.32 -21.04
CA SER A 23 44.17 -5.00 -20.44
C SER A 23 42.95 -4.30 -21.04
N ARG A 24 42.68 -4.51 -22.34
CA ARG A 24 41.47 -3.98 -23.00
C ARG A 24 40.22 -4.75 -22.57
N ALA A 25 40.32 -6.06 -22.37
CA ALA A 25 39.20 -6.86 -21.89
C ALA A 25 38.81 -6.48 -20.46
N GLU A 26 39.77 -6.24 -19.58
CA GLU A 26 39.54 -5.75 -18.22
C GLU A 26 38.79 -4.40 -18.21
N ARG A 27 39.26 -3.41 -18.99
CA ARG A 27 38.59 -2.11 -19.12
C ARG A 27 37.16 -2.21 -19.66
N VAL A 28 36.92 -3.09 -20.63
CA VAL A 28 35.56 -3.33 -21.15
C VAL A 28 34.68 -4.01 -20.09
N GLY A 29 35.26 -4.90 -19.29
CA GLY A 29 34.61 -5.50 -18.12
C GLY A 29 34.18 -4.45 -17.10
N GLU A 30 35.07 -3.53 -16.72
CA GLU A 30 34.76 -2.43 -15.79
C GLU A 30 33.59 -1.56 -16.30
N HIS A 31 33.60 -1.18 -17.58
CA HIS A 31 32.52 -0.40 -18.18
C HIS A 31 31.19 -1.17 -18.22
N LEU A 32 31.21 -2.47 -18.51
CA LEU A 32 30.00 -3.30 -18.53
C LEU A 32 29.44 -3.53 -17.11
N THR A 33 30.30 -3.70 -16.11
CA THR A 33 29.89 -3.77 -14.71
C THR A 33 29.23 -2.45 -14.27
N SER A 34 29.84 -1.31 -14.58
CA SER A 34 29.26 0.01 -14.28
C SER A 34 27.91 0.24 -15.00
N ALA A 35 27.79 -0.22 -16.25
CA ALA A 35 26.53 -0.16 -17.00
C ALA A 35 25.46 -1.10 -16.41
N LEU A 36 25.85 -2.27 -15.89
CA LEU A 36 24.95 -3.18 -15.19
C LEU A 36 24.38 -2.52 -13.95
N GLU A 37 25.23 -1.98 -13.09
CA GLU A 37 24.82 -1.25 -11.88
C GLU A 37 23.90 -0.06 -12.22
N GLY A 38 24.23 0.71 -13.27
CA GLY A 38 23.38 1.79 -13.76
C GLY A 38 21.98 1.31 -14.19
N ALA A 39 21.92 0.20 -14.93
CA ALA A 39 20.66 -0.39 -15.38
C ALA A 39 19.83 -1.00 -14.23
N GLU A 40 20.48 -1.57 -13.21
CA GLU A 40 19.80 -2.05 -12.01
C GLU A 40 19.25 -0.90 -11.18
N ARG A 41 20.01 0.19 -11.00
CA ARG A 41 19.52 1.43 -10.40
C ARG A 41 18.27 1.98 -11.10
N ILE A 42 18.29 2.03 -12.43
CA ILE A 42 17.13 2.48 -13.22
C ILE A 42 15.95 1.52 -13.05
N ARG A 43 16.18 0.20 -13.02
CA ARG A 43 15.13 -0.78 -12.73
C ARG A 43 14.50 -0.55 -11.37
N ASP A 44 15.30 -0.29 -10.34
CA ASP A 44 14.81 -0.12 -8.98
C ASP A 44 14.08 1.22 -8.81
N ILE A 45 14.58 2.30 -9.43
CA ILE A 45 13.89 3.60 -9.51
C ILE A 45 12.56 3.46 -10.25
N THR A 46 12.54 2.81 -11.42
CA THR A 46 11.31 2.65 -12.21
C THR A 46 10.30 1.71 -11.56
N ARG A 47 10.76 0.70 -10.80
CA ARG A 47 9.90 -0.13 -9.95
C ARG A 47 9.31 0.69 -8.82
N GLY A 48 10.12 1.53 -8.15
CA GLY A 48 9.65 2.53 -7.21
C GLY A 48 8.56 3.42 -7.83
N ILE A 49 8.83 4.03 -8.98
CA ILE A 49 7.89 4.92 -9.70
C ILE A 49 6.60 4.20 -10.13
N ARG A 50 6.67 2.96 -10.62
CA ARG A 50 5.46 2.18 -10.95
C ARG A 50 4.64 1.81 -9.72
N THR A 51 5.29 1.59 -8.58
CA THR A 51 4.62 1.46 -7.27
C THR A 51 3.99 2.79 -6.83
N PHE A 52 4.53 3.94 -7.24
CA PHE A 52 3.94 5.27 -7.01
C PHE A 52 2.77 5.62 -7.96
N SER A 53 2.65 5.00 -9.14
CA SER A 53 1.57 5.31 -10.10
C SER A 53 0.27 4.53 -9.88
N ARG A 54 0.21 3.63 -8.89
CA ARG A 54 -1.07 3.18 -8.30
C ARG A 54 -1.33 3.99 -7.05
N VAL A 55 -1.69 5.26 -7.24
CA VAL A 55 -2.38 6.03 -6.20
C VAL A 55 -3.81 5.48 -6.14
N ASP A 56 -4.00 4.37 -5.43
CA ASP A 56 -5.31 4.01 -4.91
C ASP A 56 -5.48 4.77 -3.59
N ASP A 57 -6.22 5.88 -3.67
CA ASP A 57 -6.46 6.87 -2.62
C ASP A 57 -7.54 6.37 -1.62
N ARG A 58 -7.41 5.11 -1.12
CA ARG A 58 -8.42 4.45 -0.27
C ARG A 58 -7.80 3.75 0.96
N PRO A 59 -8.57 3.58 2.06
CA PRO A 59 -8.05 3.12 3.34
C PRO A 59 -7.50 1.71 3.20
N HIS A 60 -6.21 1.56 3.51
CA HIS A 60 -5.53 0.27 3.56
C HIS A 60 -6.27 -0.65 4.54
N ASP A 61 -6.41 -1.94 4.22
CA ASP A 61 -6.91 -2.91 5.19
C ASP A 61 -5.96 -2.94 6.41
N ALA A 62 -6.51 -3.32 7.57
CA ALA A 62 -5.70 -3.48 8.78
C ALA A 62 -4.66 -4.61 8.54
N LEU A 63 -3.39 -4.25 8.51
CA LEU A 63 -2.26 -5.11 8.22
C LEU A 63 -1.51 -5.45 9.50
N ASP A 64 -1.17 -6.72 9.67
CA ASP A 64 -0.21 -7.16 10.68
C ASP A 64 1.21 -6.87 10.18
N VAL A 65 1.92 -5.94 10.85
CA VAL A 65 3.28 -5.54 10.45
C VAL A 65 4.29 -6.70 10.48
N ARG A 66 3.99 -7.79 11.19
CA ARG A 66 4.86 -8.96 11.27
C ARG A 66 4.96 -9.70 9.94
N ALA A 67 3.91 -9.71 9.12
CA ALA A 67 3.91 -10.38 7.81
C ALA A 67 4.94 -9.77 6.82
N PRO A 68 4.88 -8.47 6.49
CA PRO A 68 5.88 -7.85 5.62
C PRO A 68 7.29 -7.85 6.23
N LEU A 69 7.41 -7.79 7.56
CA LEU A 69 8.70 -7.90 8.25
C LEU A 69 9.33 -9.29 8.07
N GLN A 70 8.54 -10.36 8.23
CA GLN A 70 9.00 -11.73 8.00
C GLN A 70 9.41 -11.96 6.54
N ALA A 71 8.64 -11.42 5.59
CA ALA A 71 8.98 -11.48 4.16
C ALA A 71 10.32 -10.78 3.87
N ALA A 72 10.54 -9.60 4.44
CA ALA A 72 11.80 -8.86 4.28
C ALA A 72 13.00 -9.62 4.88
N ILE A 73 12.84 -10.21 6.07
CA ILE A 73 13.89 -11.04 6.69
C ILE A 73 14.22 -12.25 5.83
N ALA A 74 13.21 -12.92 5.25
CA ALA A 74 13.43 -14.08 4.39
C ALA A 74 14.26 -13.75 3.13
N LEU A 75 14.08 -12.55 2.58
CA LEU A 75 14.83 -12.09 1.40
C LEU A 75 16.32 -11.85 1.66
N ILE A 76 16.67 -11.45 2.88
CA ILE A 76 18.06 -11.15 3.26
C ILE A 76 18.71 -12.26 4.10
N ASP A 77 18.02 -13.38 4.30
CA ASP A 77 18.43 -14.46 5.22
C ASP A 77 19.82 -15.02 4.89
N HIS A 78 20.13 -15.17 3.60
CA HIS A 78 21.44 -15.62 3.14
C HIS A 78 22.56 -14.68 3.61
N ASP A 79 22.46 -13.38 3.30
CA ASP A 79 23.48 -12.40 3.63
C ASP A 79 23.57 -12.17 5.14
N LEU A 80 22.45 -12.25 5.84
CA LEU A 80 22.38 -12.12 7.29
C LEU A 80 23.19 -13.22 7.99
N ARG A 81 23.02 -14.50 7.60
CA ARG A 81 23.70 -15.64 8.24
C ARG A 81 25.22 -15.57 8.17
N HIS A 82 25.76 -14.89 7.17
CA HIS A 82 27.21 -14.69 7.03
C HIS A 82 27.76 -13.53 7.87
N ARG A 83 26.89 -12.70 8.45
CA ARG A 83 27.28 -11.43 9.08
C ARG A 83 26.81 -11.26 10.52
N ALA A 84 25.69 -11.85 10.93
CA ALA A 84 25.19 -11.73 12.30
C ALA A 84 24.24 -12.86 12.71
N GLN A 85 24.07 -13.00 14.02
CA GLN A 85 22.96 -13.74 14.62
C GLN A 85 21.71 -12.85 14.69
N LEU A 86 20.56 -13.39 14.23
CA LEU A 86 19.27 -12.69 14.28
C LEU A 86 18.49 -13.06 15.55
N THR A 87 18.17 -12.06 16.36
CA THR A 87 17.23 -12.20 17.49
C THR A 87 15.90 -11.55 17.14
N ARG A 88 14.79 -12.29 17.32
CA ARG A 88 13.42 -11.78 17.09
C ARG A 88 12.68 -11.72 18.41
N ILE A 89 12.09 -10.57 18.71
CA ILE A 89 11.34 -10.35 19.95
C ILE A 89 9.95 -9.81 19.60
N ASP A 90 8.90 -10.59 19.84
CA ASP A 90 7.52 -10.13 19.70
C ASP A 90 6.95 -9.82 21.10
N ARG A 91 6.60 -8.55 21.34
CA ARG A 91 5.97 -8.08 22.58
C ARG A 91 4.49 -7.73 22.38
N GLY A 92 3.91 -8.11 21.25
CA GLY A 92 2.56 -7.71 20.86
C GLY A 92 2.58 -6.34 20.16
N VAL A 93 1.96 -6.28 18.99
CA VAL A 93 1.91 -5.10 18.14
C VAL A 93 0.50 -4.98 17.54
N PRO A 94 -0.10 -3.79 17.48
CA PRO A 94 -1.40 -3.62 16.84
C PRO A 94 -1.25 -3.75 15.32
N TYR A 95 -2.38 -4.04 14.67
CA TYR A 95 -2.49 -3.88 13.22
C TYR A 95 -2.28 -2.41 12.85
N VAL A 96 -1.93 -2.13 11.59
CA VAL A 96 -1.74 -0.77 11.05
C VAL A 96 -2.43 -0.64 9.71
N PHE A 97 -2.79 0.57 9.28
CA PHE A 97 -3.27 0.80 7.92
C PHE A 97 -2.07 1.03 7.00
N ALA A 98 -1.71 0.03 6.19
CA ALA A 98 -0.61 0.13 5.24
C ALA A 98 -0.75 -0.83 4.06
N ASP A 99 -0.11 -0.49 2.94
CA ASP A 99 0.16 -1.44 1.87
C ASP A 99 1.31 -2.37 2.26
N GLU A 100 1.09 -3.68 2.15
CA GLU A 100 2.07 -4.71 2.54
C GLU A 100 3.38 -4.59 1.77
N GLY A 101 3.32 -4.32 0.45
CA GLY A 101 4.50 -4.21 -0.39
C GLY A 101 5.35 -2.99 -0.04
N ARG A 102 4.70 -1.84 0.20
CA ARG A 102 5.38 -0.60 0.64
C ARG A 102 6.03 -0.78 2.00
N LEU A 103 5.36 -1.45 2.94
CA LEU A 103 5.92 -1.67 4.27
C LEU A 103 7.05 -2.71 4.25
N ALA A 104 6.93 -3.77 3.44
CA ALA A 104 8.00 -4.73 3.20
C ALA A 104 9.25 -4.05 2.62
N GLN A 105 9.09 -3.07 1.72
CA GLN A 105 10.21 -2.28 1.18
C GLN A 105 10.91 -1.46 2.26
N VAL A 106 10.16 -0.85 3.19
CA VAL A 106 10.75 -0.12 4.33
C VAL A 106 11.61 -1.06 5.15
N PHE A 107 11.07 -2.22 5.54
CA PHE A 107 11.80 -3.18 6.37
C PHE A 107 13.00 -3.79 5.64
N LEU A 108 12.87 -4.10 4.36
CA LEU A 108 13.99 -4.58 3.54
C LEU A 108 15.12 -3.56 3.51
N ASN A 109 14.81 -2.28 3.26
CA ASN A 109 15.82 -1.22 3.25
C ASN A 109 16.56 -1.09 4.60
N LEU A 110 15.82 -1.11 5.71
CA LEU A 110 16.40 -1.01 7.05
C LEU A 110 17.25 -2.22 7.41
N LEU A 111 16.77 -3.43 7.10
CA LEU A 111 17.49 -4.67 7.34
C LEU A 111 18.74 -4.80 6.47
N THR A 112 18.68 -4.42 5.19
CA THR A 112 19.85 -4.38 4.31
C THR A 112 20.89 -3.39 4.82
N ASN A 113 20.47 -2.22 5.31
CA ASN A 113 21.38 -1.27 5.93
C ASN A 113 22.06 -1.84 7.18
N ALA A 114 21.32 -2.53 8.05
CA ALA A 114 21.86 -3.23 9.22
C ALA A 114 22.89 -4.29 8.83
N VAL A 115 22.57 -5.17 7.86
CA VAL A 115 23.49 -6.22 7.38
C VAL A 115 24.76 -5.62 6.75
N GLN A 116 24.63 -4.55 5.98
CA GLN A 116 25.76 -3.90 5.32
C GLN A 116 26.65 -3.12 6.28
N ALA A 117 26.14 -2.70 7.44
CA ALA A 117 26.93 -2.08 8.50
C ALA A 117 27.84 -3.08 9.24
N LEU A 118 27.68 -4.38 8.99
CA LEU A 118 28.41 -5.47 9.62
C LEU A 118 29.48 -6.06 8.69
N PRO A 119 30.66 -6.43 9.24
CA PRO A 119 31.70 -7.11 8.49
C PRO A 119 31.31 -8.56 8.17
N GLU A 120 31.75 -9.03 7.02
CA GLU A 120 31.50 -10.41 6.58
C GLU A 120 32.37 -11.44 7.33
N GLY A 121 31.82 -12.64 7.54
CA GLY A 121 32.56 -13.78 8.12
C GLY A 121 32.69 -13.75 9.65
N LYS A 122 32.03 -12.80 10.32
CA LYS A 122 32.03 -12.65 11.79
C LYS A 122 30.63 -12.80 12.40
N ALA A 123 29.85 -13.75 11.90
CA ALA A 123 28.46 -13.94 12.31
C ALA A 123 28.26 -14.09 13.83
N ASP A 124 29.19 -14.75 14.52
CA ASP A 124 29.12 -14.95 15.97
C ASP A 124 29.47 -13.72 16.82
N ALA A 125 30.10 -12.70 16.22
CA ALA A 125 30.51 -11.49 16.92
C ALA A 125 29.47 -10.36 16.85
N HIS A 126 28.48 -10.47 15.97
CA HIS A 126 27.52 -9.42 15.70
C HIS A 126 26.08 -9.90 15.78
N HIS A 127 25.21 -8.98 16.17
CA HIS A 127 23.81 -9.27 16.38
C HIS A 127 22.95 -8.28 15.62
N ILE A 128 21.91 -8.79 14.96
CA ILE A 128 20.78 -7.99 14.51
C ILE A 128 19.59 -8.40 15.37
N ARG A 129 18.95 -7.41 15.98
CA ARG A 129 17.74 -7.61 16.77
C ARG A 129 16.59 -6.90 16.09
N VAL A 130 15.53 -7.67 15.85
CA VAL A 130 14.27 -7.17 15.33
C VAL A 130 13.23 -7.34 16.42
N SER A 131 12.56 -6.26 16.81
CA SER A 131 11.48 -6.34 17.79
C SER A 131 10.21 -5.63 17.34
N THR A 132 9.07 -6.21 17.73
CA THR A 132 7.74 -5.62 17.54
C THR A 132 7.13 -5.36 18.90
N SER A 133 6.59 -4.16 19.10
CA SER A 133 5.97 -3.77 20.36
C SER A 133 4.90 -2.70 20.15
N THR A 134 4.24 -2.32 21.24
CA THR A 134 3.30 -1.20 21.29
C THR A 134 3.88 -0.17 22.24
N ASP A 135 3.93 1.11 21.85
CA ASP A 135 4.37 2.19 22.75
C ASP A 135 3.26 2.67 23.70
N ALA A 136 3.58 3.66 24.54
CA ALA A 136 2.64 4.21 25.52
C ALA A 136 1.43 4.90 24.87
N GLU A 137 1.60 5.40 23.63
CA GLU A 137 0.57 6.05 22.82
C GLU A 137 -0.27 5.05 22.01
N GLY A 138 0.03 3.75 22.10
CA GLY A 138 -0.68 2.69 21.38
C GLY A 138 -0.22 2.49 19.93
N ARG A 139 0.88 3.11 19.50
CA ARG A 139 1.45 2.95 18.16
C ARG A 139 2.14 1.61 18.01
N ALA A 140 2.07 1.05 16.81
CA ALA A 140 2.90 -0.08 16.41
C ALA A 140 4.35 0.40 16.31
N VAL A 141 5.26 -0.28 17.00
CA VAL A 141 6.69 -0.02 16.94
C VAL A 141 7.40 -1.24 16.39
N VAL A 142 8.12 -1.03 15.29
CA VAL A 142 9.06 -2.01 14.73
C VAL A 142 10.47 -1.47 14.90
N GLU A 143 11.28 -2.14 15.71
CA GLU A 143 12.66 -1.77 15.97
C GLU A 143 13.60 -2.74 15.26
N ILE A 144 14.59 -2.20 14.54
CA ILE A 144 15.67 -2.94 13.90
C ILE A 144 16.98 -2.35 14.43
N SER A 145 17.70 -3.17 15.20
CA SER A 145 18.95 -2.79 15.87
C SER A 145 20.09 -3.68 15.38
N ASP A 146 21.23 -3.09 15.06
CA ASP A 146 22.47 -3.75 14.70
C ASP A 146 23.62 -3.34 15.62
N THR A 147 24.65 -4.19 15.70
CA THR A 147 25.90 -3.92 16.42
C THR A 147 27.05 -3.61 15.44
N GLY A 148 26.75 -2.86 14.37
CA GLY A 148 27.70 -2.52 13.32
C GLY A 148 28.47 -1.24 13.57
N ALA A 149 29.00 -0.66 12.49
CA ALA A 149 29.89 0.51 12.57
C ALA A 149 29.21 1.78 13.11
N GLY A 150 27.88 1.83 13.17
CA GLY A 150 27.12 3.01 13.56
C GLY A 150 27.26 4.18 12.58
N ILE A 151 26.64 5.30 12.93
CA ILE A 151 26.56 6.52 12.13
C ILE A 151 27.22 7.66 12.89
N ALA A 152 28.08 8.42 12.21
CA ALA A 152 28.70 9.59 12.80
C ALA A 152 27.65 10.69 13.11
N PRO A 153 27.75 11.41 14.24
CA PRO A 153 26.73 12.38 14.66
C PRO A 153 26.42 13.47 13.61
N HIS A 154 27.43 13.89 12.84
CA HIS A 154 27.27 14.90 11.79
C HIS A 154 26.53 14.37 10.55
N HIS A 155 26.41 13.06 10.36
CA HIS A 155 25.64 12.46 9.27
C HIS A 155 24.17 12.27 9.62
N LEU A 156 23.82 12.09 10.90
CA LEU A 156 22.45 11.81 11.37
C LEU A 156 21.38 12.77 10.82
N PRO A 157 21.61 14.11 10.73
CA PRO A 157 20.63 15.03 10.17
C PRO A 157 20.33 14.80 8.67
N HIS A 158 21.27 14.19 7.95
CA HIS A 158 21.25 14.09 6.49
C HIS A 158 20.89 12.69 5.97
N ILE A 159 20.81 11.66 6.82
CA ILE A 159 20.62 10.28 6.37
C ILE A 159 19.30 10.03 5.62
N PHE A 160 18.32 10.91 5.79
CA PHE A 160 17.03 10.86 5.09
C PHE A 160 16.97 11.76 3.85
N GLU A 161 18.04 12.50 3.55
CA GLU A 161 18.14 13.29 2.32
C GLU A 161 18.31 12.37 1.10
N PRO A 162 17.64 12.65 -0.02
CA PRO A 162 17.83 11.90 -1.25
C PRO A 162 19.30 11.90 -1.68
N PHE A 163 19.80 10.74 -2.13
CA PHE A 163 21.17 10.54 -2.63
C PHE A 163 22.28 10.64 -1.58
N PHE A 164 21.96 10.86 -0.31
CA PHE A 164 22.95 10.83 0.76
C PHE A 164 23.42 9.39 1.01
N THR A 165 24.74 9.16 0.96
CA THR A 165 25.36 7.86 1.28
C THR A 165 26.80 8.06 1.74
N THR A 166 27.23 7.29 2.72
CA THR A 166 28.62 7.22 3.19
C THR A 166 29.38 6.02 2.60
N LYS A 167 28.71 5.21 1.76
CA LYS A 167 29.27 4.02 1.11
C LYS A 167 30.10 4.40 -0.11
N ALA A 168 30.99 3.50 -0.53
CA ALA A 168 31.77 3.67 -1.74
C ALA A 168 30.89 3.87 -2.98
N VAL A 169 31.44 4.51 -4.00
CA VAL A 169 30.75 4.76 -5.27
C VAL A 169 30.37 3.42 -5.90
N GLY A 170 29.07 3.15 -6.02
CA GLY A 170 28.53 1.89 -6.53
C GLY A 170 27.73 1.09 -5.49
N ASP A 171 28.12 1.15 -4.21
CA ASP A 171 27.60 0.27 -3.14
C ASP A 171 26.32 0.79 -2.46
N GLY A 172 25.87 1.99 -2.78
CA GLY A 172 24.67 2.58 -2.20
C GLY A 172 24.07 3.66 -3.09
N THR A 173 22.76 3.54 -3.36
CA THR A 173 22.02 4.54 -4.17
C THR A 173 21.70 5.82 -3.39
N GLY A 174 21.82 5.80 -2.06
CA GLY A 174 21.40 6.89 -1.17
C GLY A 174 19.89 7.17 -1.17
N LEU A 175 19.10 6.28 -1.77
CA LEU A 175 17.64 6.47 -1.88
C LEU A 175 16.84 5.65 -0.87
N GLY A 176 17.43 4.60 -0.29
CA GLY A 176 16.71 3.65 0.56
C GLY A 176 16.02 4.33 1.76
N LEU A 177 16.77 5.12 2.54
CA LEU A 177 16.25 5.78 3.74
C LEU A 177 15.28 6.93 3.41
N SER A 178 15.54 7.72 2.38
CA SER A 178 14.63 8.80 1.94
C SER A 178 13.28 8.26 1.45
N ILE A 179 13.29 7.14 0.71
CA ILE A 179 12.06 6.43 0.31
C ILE A 179 11.35 5.86 1.54
N SER A 180 12.08 5.20 2.44
CA SER A 180 11.49 4.64 3.66
C SER A 180 10.81 5.72 4.50
N HIS A 181 11.47 6.86 4.69
CA HIS A 181 10.93 8.01 5.40
C HIS A 181 9.66 8.57 4.73
N GLY A 182 9.66 8.70 3.40
CA GLY A 182 8.48 9.13 2.65
C GLY A 182 7.29 8.16 2.78
N ILE A 183 7.54 6.85 2.74
CA ILE A 183 6.51 5.83 2.93
C ILE A 183 5.93 5.92 4.33
N VAL A 184 6.76 5.87 5.37
CA VAL A 184 6.31 5.88 6.77
C VAL A 184 5.54 7.17 7.09
N ARG A 185 6.02 8.33 6.63
CA ARG A 185 5.31 9.61 6.77
C ARG A 185 3.96 9.61 6.07
N SER A 186 3.85 9.01 4.88
CA SER A 186 2.56 8.89 4.17
C SER A 186 1.53 8.01 4.89
N LEU A 187 1.99 7.13 5.78
CA LEU A 187 1.16 6.29 6.66
C LEU A 187 0.83 6.98 7.99
N GLY A 188 1.20 8.26 8.16
CA GLY A 188 1.04 9.01 9.41
C GLY A 188 2.00 8.58 10.52
N GLY A 189 3.06 7.86 10.17
CA GLY A 189 4.09 7.40 11.09
C GLY A 189 5.36 8.25 11.09
N GLU A 190 6.36 7.77 11.83
CA GLU A 190 7.67 8.38 11.99
C GLU A 190 8.77 7.30 11.97
N ILE A 191 9.96 7.64 11.46
CA ILE A 191 11.17 6.83 11.66
C ILE A 191 12.09 7.56 12.62
N GLN A 192 12.41 6.92 13.73
CA GLN A 192 13.42 7.39 14.68
C GLN A 192 14.71 6.62 14.50
N VAL A 193 15.84 7.28 14.77
CA VAL A 193 17.16 6.68 14.67
C VAL A 193 17.98 7.03 15.91
N GLU A 194 18.61 6.02 16.50
CA GLU A 194 19.62 6.14 17.53
C GLU A 194 20.87 5.42 17.05
N SER A 195 22.00 6.12 17.01
CA SER A 195 23.26 5.52 16.58
C SER A 195 24.45 6.22 17.21
N ALA A 196 25.47 5.45 17.52
CA ALA A 196 26.78 5.94 17.93
C ALA A 196 27.86 5.19 17.14
N LEU A 197 28.90 5.92 16.75
CA LEU A 197 30.00 5.38 15.97
C LEU A 197 30.69 4.25 16.73
N GLY A 198 30.75 3.06 16.13
CA GLY A 198 31.31 1.84 16.70
C GLY A 198 30.39 1.05 17.63
N GLU A 199 29.20 1.56 17.96
CA GLU A 199 28.25 0.88 18.86
C GLU A 199 27.05 0.27 18.12
N GLY A 200 26.80 0.72 16.89
CA GLY A 200 25.73 0.23 16.03
C GLY A 200 24.62 1.25 15.80
N THR A 201 23.52 0.78 15.22
CA THR A 201 22.36 1.62 14.86
C THR A 201 21.06 0.95 15.25
N THR A 202 20.12 1.75 15.74
CA THR A 202 18.75 1.32 16.01
C THR A 202 17.79 2.24 15.26
N PHE A 203 17.07 1.67 14.30
CA PHE A 203 15.94 2.32 13.64
C PHE A 203 14.64 1.86 14.28
N ARG A 204 13.73 2.80 14.55
CA ARG A 204 12.37 2.52 15.02
C ARG A 204 11.37 3.09 14.04
N VAL A 205 10.51 2.23 13.51
CA VAL A 205 9.37 2.62 12.68
C VAL A 205 8.14 2.66 13.58
N LEU A 206 7.59 3.85 13.78
CA LEU A 206 6.40 4.09 14.59
C LEU A 206 5.23 4.33 13.65
N LEU A 207 4.19 3.52 13.76
CA LEU A 207 2.98 3.61 12.94
C LEU A 207 1.76 3.74 13.82
N PRO A 208 0.80 4.61 13.46
CA PRO A 208 -0.46 4.68 14.19
C PRO A 208 -1.16 3.32 14.14
N PRO A 209 -1.77 2.87 15.26
CA PRO A 209 -2.51 1.63 15.24
C PRO A 209 -3.71 1.76 14.30
N ALA A 210 -4.07 0.66 13.64
CA ALA A 210 -5.38 0.44 13.04
C ALA A 210 -6.41 0.23 14.16
N THR A 211 -6.47 1.15 15.12
CA THR A 211 -7.64 1.28 15.97
C THR A 211 -8.71 1.91 15.09
N ARG A 212 -9.92 1.35 15.08
CA ARG A 212 -11.12 1.97 14.48
C ARG A 212 -11.53 3.29 15.18
N SER A 213 -10.59 3.93 15.87
CA SER A 213 -10.73 5.06 16.78
C SER A 213 -9.60 6.07 16.59
N GLN A 214 -9.19 6.35 15.35
CA GLN A 214 -8.92 7.74 15.03
C GLN A 214 -10.28 8.42 14.86
N THR A 215 -10.79 8.94 15.96
CA THR A 215 -11.87 9.90 15.99
C THR A 215 -11.37 11.18 15.30
N HIS A 216 -11.42 11.21 13.98
CA HIS A 216 -11.91 12.42 13.36
C HIS A 216 -13.33 12.62 13.90
N PRO A 217 -13.64 13.75 14.56
CA PRO A 217 -15.02 14.04 14.95
C PRO A 217 -15.86 14.08 13.66
N GLY A 218 -16.61 13.02 13.39
CA GLY A 218 -17.62 12.99 12.32
C GLY A 218 -17.64 11.80 11.34
N PHE A 219 -16.67 10.88 11.30
CA PHE A 219 -16.72 9.80 10.30
C PHE A 219 -17.48 8.55 10.77
N ARG A 220 -18.82 8.60 10.68
CA ARG A 220 -19.69 7.42 10.72
C ARG A 220 -19.43 6.60 9.44
N ARG A 221 -19.46 5.25 9.53
CA ARG A 221 -19.54 4.42 8.31
C ARG A 221 -20.74 4.88 7.48
N PRO A 222 -20.56 5.34 6.24
CA PRO A 222 -21.66 5.81 5.42
C PRO A 222 -22.68 4.68 5.26
N ARG A 223 -23.95 5.00 5.43
CA ARG A 223 -25.04 4.05 5.32
C ARG A 223 -25.54 4.01 3.91
N VAL A 224 -25.53 2.83 3.32
CA VAL A 224 -26.01 2.61 1.96
C VAL A 224 -27.27 1.77 2.04
N LEU A 225 -28.34 2.26 1.42
CA LEU A 225 -29.53 1.46 1.19
C LEU A 225 -29.43 0.82 -0.19
N LEU A 226 -29.29 -0.50 -0.24
CA LEU A 226 -29.44 -1.28 -1.47
C LEU A 226 -30.91 -1.67 -1.65
N VAL A 227 -31.49 -1.32 -2.79
CA VAL A 227 -32.84 -1.72 -3.19
C VAL A 227 -32.72 -2.68 -4.38
N ALA A 228 -32.80 -3.98 -4.11
CA ALA A 228 -32.68 -5.04 -5.10
C ALA A 228 -33.46 -6.28 -4.65
N ASP A 229 -34.21 -6.90 -5.57
CA ASP A 229 -34.98 -8.12 -5.31
C ASP A 229 -34.18 -9.42 -5.54
N ASP A 230 -32.97 -9.31 -6.10
CA ASP A 230 -32.03 -10.41 -6.32
C ASP A 230 -31.09 -10.62 -5.10
N PRO A 231 -31.21 -11.75 -4.36
CA PRO A 231 -30.34 -12.06 -3.23
C PRO A 231 -28.86 -12.22 -3.60
N ALA A 232 -28.54 -12.70 -4.81
CA ALA A 232 -27.16 -12.90 -5.23
C ALA A 232 -26.46 -11.55 -5.49
N MET A 233 -27.19 -10.58 -6.05
CA MET A 233 -26.75 -9.19 -6.17
C MET A 233 -26.52 -8.57 -4.79
N ALA A 234 -27.46 -8.77 -3.86
CA ALA A 234 -27.34 -8.25 -2.50
C ALA A 234 -26.08 -8.77 -1.78
N GLU A 235 -25.79 -10.05 -1.91
CA GLU A 235 -24.58 -10.64 -1.33
C GLU A 235 -23.30 -10.11 -2.00
N THR A 236 -23.32 -9.93 -3.33
CA THR A 236 -22.21 -9.34 -4.08
C THR A 236 -21.92 -7.92 -3.62
N VAL A 237 -22.95 -7.08 -3.48
CA VAL A 237 -22.82 -5.69 -3.00
C VAL A 237 -22.36 -5.64 -1.54
N ARG A 238 -22.90 -6.50 -0.67
CA ARG A 238 -22.47 -6.63 0.72
C ARG A 238 -21.02 -7.06 0.85
N GLY A 239 -20.59 -8.06 0.08
CA GLY A 239 -19.20 -8.49 0.02
C GLY A 239 -18.27 -7.41 -0.52
N ALA A 240 -18.74 -6.60 -1.48
CA ALA A 240 -17.97 -5.51 -2.07
C ALA A 240 -17.80 -4.30 -1.13
N LEU A 241 -18.82 -3.98 -0.31
CA LEU A 241 -18.92 -2.72 0.43
C LEU A 241 -18.95 -2.86 1.96
N GLY A 242 -19.27 -4.02 2.52
CA GLY A 242 -19.53 -4.21 3.96
C GLY A 242 -18.31 -3.97 4.88
N ALA A 243 -17.11 -3.95 4.31
CA ALA A 243 -15.88 -3.56 4.99
C ALA A 243 -15.82 -2.05 5.29
N ASP A 244 -16.51 -1.23 4.50
CA ASP A 244 -16.38 0.25 4.52
C ASP A 244 -17.71 0.96 4.81
N HIS A 245 -18.84 0.34 4.45
CA HIS A 245 -20.18 0.91 4.52
C HIS A 245 -21.10 0.06 5.42
N ASP A 246 -22.13 0.70 5.97
CA ASP A 246 -23.25 0.00 6.60
C ASP A 246 -24.35 -0.23 5.55
N VAL A 247 -24.37 -1.42 4.95
CA VAL A 247 -25.28 -1.76 3.85
C VAL A 247 -26.58 -2.37 4.37
N THR A 248 -27.64 -1.60 4.36
CA THR A 248 -29.00 -2.11 4.56
C THR A 248 -29.57 -2.57 3.23
N VAL A 249 -30.22 -3.73 3.19
CA VAL A 249 -30.83 -4.27 1.97
C VAL A 249 -32.34 -4.23 2.09
N SER A 250 -32.99 -3.74 1.04
CA SER A 250 -34.43 -3.81 0.83
C SER A 250 -34.72 -4.57 -0.44
N THR A 251 -35.68 -5.50 -0.38
CA THR A 251 -36.10 -6.30 -1.54
C THR A 251 -37.25 -5.68 -2.34
N SER A 252 -37.75 -4.53 -1.89
CA SER A 252 -38.82 -3.80 -2.59
C SER A 252 -38.77 -2.31 -2.28
N ALA A 253 -39.36 -1.50 -3.17
CA ALA A 253 -39.45 -0.07 -3.00
C ALA A 253 -40.37 0.37 -1.83
N PRO A 254 -41.54 -0.26 -1.57
CA PRO A 254 -42.34 0.05 -0.37
C PRO A 254 -41.55 -0.16 0.93
N LYS A 255 -40.79 -1.25 1.03
CA LYS A 255 -39.95 -1.51 2.21
C LYS A 255 -38.77 -0.53 2.29
N ALA A 256 -38.21 -0.14 1.15
CA ALA A 256 -37.18 0.89 1.10
C ALA A 256 -37.72 2.23 1.64
N MET A 257 -38.94 2.63 1.28
CA MET A 257 -39.58 3.85 1.78
C MET A 257 -39.83 3.83 3.29
N GLU A 258 -40.18 2.67 3.86
CA GLU A 258 -40.32 2.48 5.32
C GLU A 258 -38.95 2.61 6.04
N LEU A 259 -37.89 2.05 5.46
CA LEU A 259 -36.54 2.20 6.00
C LEU A 259 -36.07 3.66 5.93
N LEU A 260 -36.37 4.32 4.81
CA LEU A 260 -36.07 5.73 4.63
C LEU A 260 -36.87 6.63 5.59
N SER A 261 -38.10 6.27 5.99
CA SER A 261 -38.86 7.07 6.96
C SER A 261 -38.32 6.95 8.40
N THR A 262 -37.65 5.84 8.71
CA THR A 262 -37.16 5.53 10.07
C THR A 262 -35.66 5.81 10.26
N ALA A 263 -34.91 5.99 9.18
CA ALA A 263 -33.48 6.15 9.20
C ALA A 263 -32.97 7.01 8.03
N ASP A 264 -31.93 7.82 8.29
CA ASP A 264 -31.19 8.51 7.22
C ASP A 264 -30.10 7.61 6.63
N TYR A 265 -29.89 7.77 5.33
CA TYR A 265 -28.91 7.06 4.53
C TYR A 265 -28.06 8.07 3.75
N ASP A 266 -26.80 7.71 3.51
CA ASP A 266 -25.85 8.55 2.79
C ASP A 266 -25.96 8.36 1.29
N ALA A 267 -26.28 7.15 0.82
CA ALA A 267 -26.53 6.86 -0.58
C ALA A 267 -27.57 5.74 -0.76
N VAL A 268 -28.19 5.70 -1.94
CA VAL A 268 -29.11 4.63 -2.34
C VAL A 268 -28.57 3.95 -3.60
N LEU A 269 -28.33 2.64 -3.54
CA LEU A 269 -28.09 1.81 -4.72
C LEU A 269 -29.43 1.20 -5.11
N CYS A 270 -29.93 1.50 -6.31
CA CYS A 270 -31.25 1.04 -6.73
C CYS A 270 -31.15 0.22 -8.00
N ASP A 271 -31.68 -1.00 -7.97
CA ASP A 271 -31.94 -1.74 -9.20
C ASP A 271 -32.98 -1.00 -10.05
N LEU A 272 -32.73 -0.88 -11.36
CA LEU A 272 -33.68 -0.25 -12.27
C LEU A 272 -34.89 -1.16 -12.53
N HIS A 273 -34.65 -2.47 -12.65
CA HIS A 273 -35.66 -3.48 -12.96
C HIS A 273 -35.89 -4.39 -11.75
N MET A 274 -37.03 -4.22 -11.07
CA MET A 274 -37.49 -5.13 -10.01
C MET A 274 -38.88 -5.67 -10.34
N ARG A 275 -39.22 -6.86 -9.83
CA ARG A 275 -40.50 -7.55 -10.13
C ARG A 275 -41.79 -6.80 -9.74
N SER A 276 -41.71 -5.78 -8.88
CA SER A 276 -42.89 -5.12 -8.28
C SER A 276 -42.93 -3.59 -8.38
N LEU A 277 -41.81 -2.92 -8.71
CA LEU A 277 -41.76 -1.46 -8.91
C LEU A 277 -40.50 -1.09 -9.72
N HIS A 278 -40.57 -0.04 -10.55
CA HIS A 278 -39.41 0.44 -11.30
C HIS A 278 -38.57 1.38 -10.44
N GLY A 279 -37.23 1.30 -10.50
CA GLY A 279 -36.34 2.17 -9.71
C GLY A 279 -36.60 3.68 -9.91
N ARG A 280 -37.18 4.05 -11.06
CA ARG A 280 -37.66 5.40 -11.37
C ARG A 280 -38.75 5.89 -10.41
N GLU A 281 -39.70 5.05 -10.02
CA GLU A 281 -40.79 5.47 -9.12
C GLU A 281 -40.25 5.75 -7.71
N LEU A 282 -39.27 4.97 -7.24
CA LEU A 282 -38.57 5.26 -6.00
C LEU A 282 -37.88 6.63 -6.06
N TYR A 283 -37.22 6.93 -7.18
CA TYR A 283 -36.58 8.22 -7.40
C TYR A 283 -37.57 9.38 -7.41
N ASP A 284 -38.70 9.28 -8.12
CA ASP A 284 -39.71 10.35 -8.16
C ASP A 284 -40.29 10.64 -6.77
N ARG A 285 -40.50 9.59 -5.95
CA ARG A 285 -40.91 9.72 -4.55
C ARG A 285 -39.83 10.35 -3.68
N LEU A 286 -38.57 9.95 -3.86
CA LEU A 286 -37.42 10.55 -3.16
C LEU A 286 -37.24 12.01 -3.54
N ARG A 287 -37.40 12.39 -4.81
CA ARG A 287 -37.28 13.77 -5.26
C ARG A 287 -38.31 14.69 -4.63
N THR A 288 -39.48 14.16 -4.31
CA THR A 288 -40.55 14.91 -3.61
C THR A 288 -40.33 14.98 -2.10
N SER A 289 -39.90 13.88 -1.48
CA SER A 289 -39.83 13.74 -0.01
C SER A 289 -38.44 14.03 0.60
N ARG A 290 -37.37 13.72 -0.11
CA ARG A 290 -35.96 13.88 0.28
C ARG A 290 -35.06 14.23 -0.93
N PRO A 291 -35.16 15.45 -1.48
CA PRO A 291 -34.42 15.86 -2.68
C PRO A 291 -32.91 15.61 -2.60
N ARG A 292 -32.29 15.92 -1.45
CA ARG A 292 -30.85 15.70 -1.22
C ARG A 292 -30.41 14.23 -1.33
N LEU A 293 -31.29 13.29 -0.98
CA LEU A 293 -31.00 11.87 -1.09
C LEU A 293 -31.28 11.35 -2.51
N ALA A 294 -32.23 11.96 -3.21
CA ALA A 294 -32.47 11.69 -4.63
C ALA A 294 -31.23 11.99 -5.48
N ASP A 295 -30.50 13.06 -5.18
CA ASP A 295 -29.22 13.40 -5.84
C ASP A 295 -28.10 12.38 -5.54
N ARG A 296 -28.29 11.53 -4.53
CA ARG A 296 -27.34 10.51 -4.07
C ARG A 296 -27.80 9.08 -4.38
N ILE A 297 -28.66 8.92 -5.37
CA ILE A 297 -29.03 7.61 -5.92
C ILE A 297 -28.04 7.19 -7.02
N VAL A 298 -27.72 5.90 -7.07
CA VAL A 298 -27.01 5.26 -8.19
C VAL A 298 -27.85 4.09 -8.68
N PHE A 299 -28.18 4.10 -9.97
CA PHE A 299 -28.94 3.02 -10.59
C PHE A 299 -28.05 1.87 -11.02
N LEU A 300 -28.47 0.63 -10.78
CA LEU A 300 -27.83 -0.58 -11.26
C LEU A 300 -28.61 -1.07 -12.48
N ALA A 301 -28.05 -0.85 -13.68
CA ALA A 301 -28.73 -1.11 -14.94
C ALA A 301 -28.31 -2.46 -15.54
N GLY A 302 -29.28 -3.23 -16.05
CA GLY A 302 -29.02 -4.43 -16.84
C GLY A 302 -28.85 -4.13 -18.33
N GLY A 303 -28.45 -5.12 -19.13
CA GLY A 303 -28.18 -4.93 -20.56
C GLY A 303 -29.40 -4.63 -21.45
N ASN A 304 -30.62 -4.89 -20.98
CA ASN A 304 -31.87 -4.64 -21.73
C ASN A 304 -32.59 -3.43 -21.15
N VAL A 305 -32.30 -2.25 -21.70
CA VAL A 305 -32.87 -0.97 -21.27
C VAL A 305 -33.68 -0.38 -22.42
N THR A 306 -34.91 0.05 -22.13
CA THR A 306 -35.78 0.75 -23.10
C THR A 306 -35.20 2.12 -23.48
N GLU A 307 -35.70 2.72 -24.57
CA GLU A 307 -35.26 4.06 -24.99
C GLU A 307 -35.53 5.12 -23.91
N ASP A 308 -36.70 5.06 -23.28
CA ASP A 308 -37.09 5.94 -22.18
C ASP A 308 -36.18 5.77 -20.95
N GLU A 309 -35.83 4.54 -20.60
CA GLU A 309 -34.92 4.26 -19.50
C GLU A 309 -33.48 4.67 -19.84
N ARG A 310 -33.05 4.55 -21.10
CA ARG A 310 -31.74 5.03 -21.54
C ARG A 310 -31.66 6.56 -21.44
N ALA A 311 -32.71 7.27 -21.81
CA ALA A 311 -32.81 8.73 -21.62
C ALA A 311 -32.77 9.11 -20.13
N PHE A 312 -33.44 8.32 -19.27
CA PHE A 312 -33.40 8.48 -17.82
C PHE A 312 -31.98 8.24 -17.27
N LEU A 313 -31.33 7.13 -17.60
CA LEU A 313 -29.96 6.84 -17.16
C LEU A 313 -28.94 7.84 -17.72
N GLY A 314 -29.17 8.43 -18.89
CA GLY A 314 -28.31 9.48 -19.45
C GLY A 314 -28.27 10.76 -18.62
N THR A 315 -29.26 10.97 -17.75
CA THR A 315 -29.36 12.13 -16.86
C THR A 315 -29.09 11.80 -15.39
N HIS A 316 -28.87 10.51 -15.05
CA HIS A 316 -28.69 10.04 -13.68
C HIS A 316 -27.46 9.14 -13.53
N ARG A 317 -26.90 9.08 -12.32
CA ARG A 317 -25.74 8.21 -12.04
C ARG A 317 -26.15 6.75 -12.15
N HIS A 318 -25.42 5.96 -12.92
CA HIS A 318 -25.69 4.54 -13.08
C HIS A 318 -24.42 3.71 -13.23
N LEU A 319 -24.55 2.42 -12.97
CA LEU A 319 -23.55 1.39 -13.15
C LEU A 319 -24.16 0.22 -13.92
N ASP A 320 -23.42 -0.29 -14.91
CA ASP A 320 -23.83 -1.46 -15.67
C ASP A 320 -23.58 -2.74 -14.86
N LYS A 321 -24.54 -3.66 -14.92
CA LYS A 321 -24.41 -5.02 -14.41
C LYS A 321 -23.64 -5.87 -15.44
N PRO A 322 -22.73 -6.77 -15.02
CA PRO A 322 -22.39 -7.13 -13.64
C PRO A 322 -21.56 -6.04 -12.94
N VAL A 323 -21.94 -5.73 -11.71
CA VAL A 323 -21.36 -4.58 -11.00
C VAL A 323 -20.03 -4.96 -10.37
N ALA A 324 -18.93 -4.41 -10.89
CA ALA A 324 -17.60 -4.61 -10.33
C ALA A 324 -17.43 -3.86 -9.00
N ARG A 325 -16.69 -4.48 -8.05
CA ARG A 325 -16.38 -3.88 -6.73
C ARG A 325 -15.77 -2.48 -6.85
N GLU A 326 -14.81 -2.30 -7.77
CA GLU A 326 -14.14 -1.02 -7.99
C GLU A 326 -15.10 0.06 -8.49
N ALA A 327 -16.05 -0.30 -9.36
CA ALA A 327 -17.05 0.61 -9.91
C ALA A 327 -18.04 1.07 -8.84
N LEU A 328 -18.52 0.18 -7.97
CA LEU A 328 -19.38 0.50 -6.82
C LEU A 328 -18.71 1.51 -5.88
N ARG A 329 -17.47 1.22 -5.48
CA ARG A 329 -16.73 2.09 -4.56
C ARG A 329 -16.50 3.46 -5.19
N THR A 330 -16.07 3.51 -6.45
CA THR A 330 -15.84 4.77 -7.18
C THR A 330 -17.11 5.61 -7.30
N ALA A 331 -18.26 4.99 -7.53
CA ALA A 331 -19.54 5.70 -7.61
C ALA A 331 -19.94 6.33 -6.27
N LEU A 332 -19.74 5.61 -5.16
CA LEU A 332 -20.02 6.10 -3.80
C LEU A 332 -19.01 7.18 -3.37
N ASP A 333 -17.72 7.01 -3.65
CA ASP A 333 -16.68 8.00 -3.33
C ASP A 333 -16.96 9.37 -4.00
N ARG A 334 -17.50 9.36 -5.23
CA ARG A 334 -17.93 10.59 -5.93
C ARG A 334 -19.09 11.27 -5.21
N LEU A 335 -20.05 10.51 -4.67
CA LEU A 335 -21.19 11.04 -3.92
C LEU A 335 -20.80 11.67 -2.57
N GLU A 336 -19.66 11.28 -2.01
CA GLU A 336 -19.12 11.88 -0.78
C GLU A 336 -18.40 13.19 -1.05
N ARG A 337 -17.70 13.28 -2.18
CA ARG A 337 -16.96 14.50 -2.59
C ARG A 337 -17.89 15.63 -3.04
N ASP A 338 -18.99 15.30 -3.71
CA ASP A 338 -19.96 16.29 -4.19
C ASP A 338 -20.84 16.90 -3.07
N GLY A 339 -20.75 16.38 -1.84
CA GLY A 339 -21.51 16.83 -0.67
C GLY A 339 -20.74 17.68 0.35
N ARG A 340 -19.46 17.98 0.10
CA ARG A 340 -18.63 18.90 0.91
C ARG A 340 -18.54 20.28 0.25
#